data_AF-A0A920T8D0-F1
#
_entry.id   AF-A0A920T8D0-F1
#
_cell.length_a   1.000
_cell.length_b   1.000
_cell.length_c   1.000
_cell.angle_alpha   90.00
_cell.angle_beta   90.00
_cell.angle_gamma   90.00
#
_symmetry.space_group_name_H-M   'P 1'
#
loop_
_entity.id
_entity.type
_entity.pdbx_description
1 polymer ?
#
loop_
_entity_poly.entity_id
_entity_poly.type
_entity_poly.pdbx_seq_one_letter_code
_entity_poly.pdbx_strand_id
1 'polypeptide(L)'
;MNDSRLPLAACDDGISRRRLLQGVAGGALALPLAGALAAVAKPRPRVAAVYTICTHRSHAHVILENFLGPYLFNGVPTDPGVDIVSIYADQRPGKADMTDAISKAYKLPVFKTINDALCVGGKSLAVDAVLSIGEHGSYPRTELGQVKYPRKRFFDEMVATMKRSGRFVPIFNDKHLSYRWDWAREMYQTAQELKIPFMAGSSVPLATRRPNLELPPGQLIDEAISIHGGPLESYDFHGLELLQSMIESRKGGETGVASVEFLADDAVWQAAKQGRWSIDLAHEAMKAELGKPLEDLRFVPGETKRPAHALLIKYRTAPGARSCVSVRTAPAGTSPAG
;
A
#
# COMPACT_ATOMS: atom_id res chain seq x y z
N MET A 1 46.00 -13.31 -6.88
CA MET A 1 46.43 -14.13 -8.04
C MET A 1 45.61 -15.41 -8.03
N ASN A 2 44.98 -15.72 -9.19
CA ASN A 2 44.09 -16.86 -9.53
C ASN A 2 42.85 -17.00 -8.63
N ASP A 3 41.63 -16.61 -9.01
CA ASP A 3 40.88 -16.69 -10.28
C ASP A 3 40.82 -18.11 -10.87
N SER A 4 39.71 -18.78 -10.59
CA SER A 4 39.29 -20.02 -11.23
C SER A 4 37.76 -20.03 -11.27
N ARG A 5 37.19 -19.27 -12.20
CA ARG A 5 35.80 -19.40 -12.66
C ARG A 5 35.73 -20.51 -13.70
N LEU A 6 34.78 -21.42 -13.54
CA LEU A 6 34.32 -22.34 -14.59
C LEU A 6 32.95 -21.85 -15.14
N PRO A 7 32.60 -22.22 -16.38
CA PRO A 7 31.87 -21.36 -17.31
C PRO A 7 30.35 -21.53 -17.22
N LEU A 8 29.64 -20.40 -17.29
CA LEU A 8 28.21 -20.38 -17.58
C LEU A 8 28.03 -20.49 -19.09
N ALA A 9 27.42 -21.60 -19.51
CA ALA A 9 26.97 -21.81 -20.88
C ALA A 9 25.83 -20.83 -21.21
N ALA A 10 25.91 -20.28 -22.42
CA ALA A 10 24.94 -19.38 -23.01
C ALA A 10 23.65 -20.11 -23.40
N CYS A 11 22.51 -19.45 -23.14
CA CYS A 11 21.32 -19.54 -23.97
C CYS A 11 20.79 -18.11 -24.18
N ASP A 12 21.10 -17.56 -25.35
CA ASP A 12 20.21 -16.67 -26.12
C ASP A 12 18.89 -17.45 -26.39
N ASP A 13 17.70 -16.90 -26.56
CA ASP A 13 17.28 -15.65 -27.19
C ASP A 13 15.87 -15.29 -26.68
N GLY A 14 15.57 -14.01 -26.46
CA GLY A 14 14.21 -13.60 -26.12
C GLY A 14 14.00 -12.12 -25.80
N ILE A 15 14.32 -11.24 -26.75
CA ILE A 15 13.83 -9.84 -26.88
C ILE A 15 14.05 -8.95 -25.64
N SER A 16 15.17 -8.21 -25.64
CA SER A 16 15.42 -7.11 -24.69
C SER A 16 15.21 -5.73 -25.33
N ARG A 17 14.65 -4.80 -24.55
CA ARG A 17 14.31 -3.39 -24.89
C ARG A 17 15.44 -2.58 -25.56
N ARG A 18 16.69 -3.05 -25.56
CA ARG A 18 17.83 -2.37 -26.24
C ARG A 18 17.86 -2.50 -27.76
N ARG A 19 17.10 -3.40 -28.38
CA ARG A 19 17.06 -3.53 -29.86
C ARG A 19 15.99 -2.66 -30.53
N LEU A 20 15.13 -1.97 -29.76
CA LEU A 20 14.09 -1.08 -30.28
C LEU A 20 14.60 0.34 -30.62
N LEU A 21 15.89 0.64 -30.43
CA LEU A 21 16.48 1.96 -30.68
C LEU A 21 17.53 2.00 -31.82
N GLN A 22 17.62 0.95 -32.65
CA GLN A 22 18.51 0.94 -33.82
C GLN A 22 17.76 0.93 -35.17
N GLY A 23 16.49 1.33 -35.18
CA GLY A 23 15.65 1.30 -36.38
C GLY A 23 15.26 2.68 -36.92
N VAL A 24 16.18 3.63 -37.07
CA VAL A 24 15.97 4.80 -37.96
C VAL A 24 17.30 5.17 -38.61
N ALA A 25 17.57 4.62 -39.80
CA ALA A 25 18.57 5.14 -40.72
C ALA A 25 18.02 5.04 -42.14
N GLY A 26 17.67 6.19 -42.72
CA GLY A 26 17.19 6.33 -44.10
C GLY A 26 16.80 7.79 -44.34
N GLY A 27 17.66 8.55 -45.03
CA GLY A 27 17.78 10.00 -44.90
C GLY A 27 16.90 10.88 -45.78
N ALA A 28 16.93 12.17 -45.42
CA ALA A 28 16.92 13.32 -46.31
C ALA A 28 17.42 14.53 -45.50
N LEU A 29 18.57 15.10 -45.88
CA LEU A 29 19.07 16.38 -45.35
C LEU A 29 18.21 17.51 -45.92
N ALA A 30 17.15 17.86 -45.22
CA ALA A 30 16.50 19.16 -45.33
C ALA A 30 16.87 19.95 -44.06
N LEU A 31 17.69 20.98 -44.20
CA LEU A 31 17.96 21.94 -43.14
C LEU A 31 16.65 22.65 -42.76
N PRO A 32 16.10 22.48 -41.54
CA PRO A 32 15.14 23.44 -41.05
C PRO A 32 15.92 24.59 -40.42
N LEU A 33 15.61 25.81 -40.84
CA LEU A 33 15.92 27.02 -40.09
C LEU A 33 15.69 26.75 -38.59
N ALA A 34 16.65 27.14 -37.76
CA ALA A 34 16.54 27.14 -36.31
C ALA A 34 15.42 28.09 -35.85
N GLY A 35 14.18 27.63 -35.95
CA GLY A 35 13.10 28.08 -35.12
C GLY A 35 13.25 27.37 -33.79
N ALA A 36 13.61 28.10 -32.73
CA ALA A 36 13.49 27.62 -31.38
C ALA A 36 12.01 27.30 -31.11
N LEU A 37 11.62 26.05 -31.38
CA LEU A 37 10.43 25.47 -30.79
C LEU A 37 10.72 25.39 -29.30
N ALA A 38 10.33 26.43 -28.57
CA ALA A 38 10.18 26.33 -27.12
C ALA A 38 9.35 25.08 -26.88
N ALA A 39 9.96 24.05 -26.29
CA ALA A 39 9.25 22.86 -25.90
C ALA A 39 8.12 23.32 -24.97
N VAL A 40 6.88 23.31 -25.47
CA VAL A 40 5.71 23.60 -24.66
C VAL A 40 5.74 22.57 -23.55
N ALA A 41 6.08 23.01 -22.33
CA ALA A 41 6.09 22.14 -21.18
C ALA A 41 4.71 21.49 -21.09
N LYS A 42 4.66 20.16 -21.14
CA LYS A 42 3.38 19.45 -21.01
C LYS A 42 2.70 19.91 -19.73
N PRO A 43 1.41 20.27 -19.77
CA PRO A 43 0.70 20.66 -18.57
C PRO A 43 0.78 19.53 -17.55
N ARG A 44 1.06 19.89 -16.30
CA ARG A 44 1.18 18.93 -15.19
C ARG A 44 -0.20 18.31 -14.92
N PRO A 45 -0.30 16.99 -14.69
CA PRO A 45 -1.55 16.36 -14.32
C PRO A 45 -2.14 17.01 -13.07
N ARG A 46 -3.44 17.30 -13.13
CA ARG A 46 -4.19 17.95 -12.05
C ARG A 46 -4.79 16.90 -11.13
N VAL A 47 -4.63 17.02 -9.83
CA VAL A 47 -5.06 16.00 -8.86
C VAL A 47 -6.01 16.61 -7.84
N ALA A 48 -7.16 15.95 -7.61
CA ALA A 48 -8.03 16.26 -6.48
C ALA A 48 -7.56 15.47 -5.25
N ALA A 49 -7.39 16.15 -4.11
CA ALA A 49 -7.19 15.50 -2.82
C ALA A 49 -8.53 15.32 -2.10
N VAL A 50 -8.90 14.08 -1.79
CA VAL A 50 -10.16 13.72 -1.14
C VAL A 50 -9.83 12.93 0.11
N TYR A 51 -10.09 13.48 1.29
CA TYR A 51 -9.70 12.84 2.55
C TYR A 51 -10.74 12.95 3.66
N THR A 52 -10.63 12.08 4.66
CA THR A 52 -11.50 12.07 5.85
C THR A 52 -11.21 13.25 6.77
N ILE A 53 -9.95 13.39 7.22
CA ILE A 53 -9.44 14.51 8.03
C ILE A 53 -8.01 14.86 7.65
N CYS A 54 -7.58 16.09 7.93
CA CYS A 54 -6.18 16.49 7.85
C CYS A 54 -5.75 17.20 9.13
N THR A 55 -5.15 16.44 10.05
CA THR A 55 -4.48 16.95 11.26
C THR A 55 -2.97 16.65 11.19
N HIS A 56 -2.17 17.23 12.09
CA HIS A 56 -0.73 16.96 12.10
C HIS A 56 -0.45 15.47 12.24
N ARG A 57 0.38 14.91 11.33
CA ARG A 57 0.70 13.48 11.21
C ARG A 57 -0.50 12.56 10.94
N SER A 58 -1.63 13.12 10.50
CA SER A 58 -2.67 12.31 9.88
C SER A 58 -2.18 11.71 8.56
N HIS A 59 -2.84 10.65 8.10
CA HIS A 59 -2.58 10.06 6.78
C HIS A 59 -2.66 11.10 5.66
N ALA A 60 -3.68 11.97 5.68
CA ALA A 60 -3.79 13.05 4.71
C ALA A 60 -2.58 14.00 4.77
N HIS A 61 -2.14 14.37 5.96
CA HIS A 61 -0.99 15.26 6.14
C HIS A 61 0.31 14.66 5.55
N VAL A 62 0.66 13.44 5.95
CA VAL A 62 1.95 12.81 5.55
C VAL A 62 1.99 12.42 4.08
N ILE A 63 0.85 12.14 3.46
CA ILE A 63 0.79 11.87 2.02
C ILE A 63 0.82 13.22 1.27
N LEU A 64 -0.09 14.14 1.62
CA LEU A 64 -0.31 15.37 0.86
C LEU A 64 0.92 16.29 0.87
N GLU A 65 1.71 16.33 1.94
CA GLU A 65 2.93 17.15 2.00
C GLU A 65 3.90 16.90 0.84
N ASN A 66 3.99 15.65 0.35
CA ASN A 66 4.85 15.28 -0.78
C ASN A 66 4.27 15.66 -2.16
N PHE A 67 3.01 16.11 -2.21
CA PHE A 67 2.34 16.58 -3.43
C PHE A 67 2.21 18.10 -3.49
N LEU A 68 2.43 18.81 -2.39
CA LEU A 68 2.28 20.26 -2.31
C LEU A 68 3.56 21.03 -2.72
N GLY A 69 4.67 20.33 -2.91
CA GLY A 69 5.92 20.88 -3.41
C GLY A 69 7.02 19.83 -3.55
N PRO A 70 8.25 20.23 -3.92
CA PRO A 70 9.39 19.34 -3.95
C PRO A 70 9.69 18.74 -2.57
N TYR A 71 10.00 17.45 -2.52
CA TYR A 71 10.33 16.71 -1.31
C TYR A 71 11.66 15.98 -1.46
N LEU A 72 12.25 15.49 -0.38
CA LEU A 72 13.46 14.67 -0.45
C LEU A 72 13.09 13.18 -0.54
N PHE A 73 13.43 12.55 -1.66
CA PHE A 73 13.34 11.10 -1.83
C PHE A 73 14.76 10.51 -1.82
N ASN A 74 15.08 9.69 -0.82
CA ASN A 74 16.42 9.13 -0.62
C ASN A 74 17.54 10.20 -0.67
N GLY A 75 17.29 11.37 -0.08
CA GLY A 75 18.23 12.50 -0.05
C GLY A 75 18.29 13.33 -1.34
N VAL A 76 17.46 13.01 -2.34
CA VAL A 76 17.41 13.74 -3.63
C VAL A 76 16.15 14.60 -3.70
N PRO A 77 16.26 15.93 -3.96
CA PRO A 77 15.12 16.77 -4.26
C PRO A 77 14.32 16.22 -5.44
N THR A 78 13.04 15.93 -5.19
CA THR A 78 12.14 15.25 -6.12
C THR A 78 10.87 16.07 -6.26
N ASP A 79 10.52 16.37 -7.51
CA ASP A 79 9.24 16.97 -7.86
C ASP A 79 8.19 15.85 -8.04
N PRO A 80 6.98 15.96 -7.46
CA PRO A 80 5.95 14.91 -7.57
C PRO A 80 5.39 14.73 -8.99
N GLY A 81 5.69 15.64 -9.92
CA GLY A 81 5.27 15.59 -11.32
C GLY A 81 3.81 15.96 -11.57
N VAL A 82 3.06 16.35 -10.53
CA VAL A 82 1.62 16.67 -10.57
C VAL A 82 1.30 17.91 -9.73
N ASP A 83 0.11 18.48 -9.91
CA ASP A 83 -0.40 19.60 -9.10
C ASP A 83 -1.69 19.20 -8.37
N ILE A 84 -1.74 19.38 -7.05
CA ILE A 84 -3.02 19.39 -6.33
C ILE A 84 -3.78 20.64 -6.75
N VAL A 85 -5.05 20.50 -7.16
CA VAL A 85 -5.86 21.65 -7.64
C VAL A 85 -7.15 21.87 -6.86
N SER A 86 -7.53 20.93 -6.01
CA SER A 86 -8.74 21.01 -5.21
C SER A 86 -8.68 20.05 -4.03
N ILE A 87 -9.42 20.40 -2.98
CA ILE A 87 -9.51 19.62 -1.75
C ILE A 87 -10.99 19.33 -1.44
N TYR A 88 -11.27 18.11 -1.00
CA TYR A 88 -12.43 17.78 -0.19
C TYR A 88 -11.97 17.19 1.15
N ALA A 89 -12.53 17.69 2.24
CA ALA A 89 -12.30 17.21 3.60
C ALA A 89 -13.64 16.80 4.23
N ASP A 90 -13.80 15.52 4.56
CA ASP A 90 -15.08 14.99 5.08
C ASP A 90 -15.41 15.51 6.49
N GLN A 91 -14.42 15.58 7.37
CA GLN A 91 -14.55 16.07 8.73
C GLN A 91 -13.54 17.19 9.01
N ARG A 92 -13.97 18.15 9.84
CA ARG A 92 -13.23 19.37 10.19
C ARG A 92 -12.99 19.41 11.71
N PRO A 93 -11.93 18.80 12.27
CA PRO A 93 -11.75 18.63 13.72
C PRO A 93 -11.28 19.92 14.45
N GLY A 94 -11.93 21.05 14.16
CA GLY A 94 -11.70 22.34 14.83
C GLY A 94 -10.23 22.78 14.76
N LYS A 95 -9.65 23.12 15.93
CA LYS A 95 -8.29 23.67 16.04
C LYS A 95 -7.18 22.75 15.52
N ALA A 96 -7.41 21.44 15.46
CA ALA A 96 -6.42 20.48 14.98
C ALA A 96 -6.39 20.36 13.45
N ASP A 97 -7.40 20.91 12.76
CA ASP A 97 -7.53 20.85 11.31
C ASP A 97 -6.51 21.77 10.63
N MET A 98 -5.76 21.20 9.69
CA MET A 98 -4.71 21.90 8.95
C MET A 98 -5.16 22.39 7.57
N THR A 99 -6.35 22.00 7.13
CA THR A 99 -6.76 22.19 5.74
C THR A 99 -6.90 23.67 5.36
N ASP A 100 -7.37 24.54 6.26
CA ASP A 100 -7.49 25.98 5.94
C ASP A 100 -6.11 26.62 5.80
N ALA A 101 -5.15 26.19 6.63
CA ALA A 101 -3.76 26.62 6.51
C ALA A 101 -3.14 26.14 5.18
N ILE A 102 -3.37 24.87 4.81
CA ILE A 102 -2.93 24.29 3.53
C ILE A 102 -3.59 25.04 2.35
N SER A 103 -4.90 25.21 2.40
CA SER A 103 -5.67 25.94 1.38
C SER A 103 -5.13 27.35 1.17
N LYS A 104 -4.88 28.10 2.24
CA LYS A 104 -4.31 29.44 2.17
C LYS A 104 -2.89 29.46 1.63
N ALA A 105 -2.02 28.56 2.10
CA ALA A 105 -0.61 28.51 1.71
C ALA A 105 -0.44 28.16 0.22
N TYR A 106 -1.23 27.21 -0.28
CA TYR A 106 -1.11 26.67 -1.63
C TYR A 106 -2.18 27.18 -2.60
N LYS A 107 -3.05 28.10 -2.15
CA LYS A 107 -4.16 28.68 -2.93
C LYS A 107 -5.10 27.62 -3.49
N LEU A 108 -5.41 26.60 -2.68
CA LEU A 108 -6.24 25.47 -3.08
C LEU A 108 -7.69 25.67 -2.64
N PRO A 109 -8.68 25.59 -3.55
CA PRO A 109 -10.07 25.63 -3.17
C PRO A 109 -10.47 24.37 -2.39
N VAL A 110 -11.22 24.56 -1.30
CA VAL A 110 -11.81 23.48 -0.49
C VAL A 110 -13.30 23.41 -0.80
N PHE A 111 -13.77 22.26 -1.26
CA PHE A 111 -15.14 22.04 -1.68
C PHE A 111 -15.92 21.22 -0.65
N LYS A 112 -17.24 21.41 -0.64
CA LYS A 112 -18.16 20.71 0.27
C LYS A 112 -18.54 19.32 -0.21
N THR A 113 -18.33 19.01 -1.48
CA THR A 113 -18.67 17.71 -2.08
C THR A 113 -17.49 17.18 -2.88
N ILE A 114 -17.38 15.86 -2.97
CA ILE A 114 -16.38 15.20 -3.83
C ILE A 114 -16.59 15.59 -5.29
N ASN A 115 -17.85 15.70 -5.71
CA ASN A 115 -18.21 16.17 -7.04
C ASN A 115 -17.56 17.52 -7.38
N ASP A 116 -17.75 18.52 -6.51
CA ASP A 116 -17.26 19.88 -6.78
C ASP A 116 -15.74 19.94 -6.71
N ALA A 117 -15.10 19.13 -5.87
CA ALA A 117 -13.65 18.98 -5.85
C ALA A 117 -13.12 18.40 -7.17
N LEU A 118 -13.73 17.33 -7.68
CA LEU A 118 -13.36 16.70 -8.95
C LEU A 118 -13.66 17.59 -10.17
N CYS A 119 -14.69 18.44 -10.08
CA CYS A 119 -15.03 19.42 -11.12
C CYS A 119 -14.33 20.76 -10.95
N VAL A 120 -13.60 20.97 -9.85
CA VAL A 120 -12.97 22.25 -9.46
C VAL A 120 -13.97 23.41 -9.55
N GLY A 121 -15.19 23.18 -9.04
CA GLY A 121 -16.30 24.15 -9.05
C GLY A 121 -17.05 24.27 -10.40
N GLY A 122 -16.62 23.54 -11.43
CA GLY A 122 -17.29 23.48 -12.73
C GLY A 122 -18.40 22.43 -12.81
N LYS A 123 -18.90 22.18 -14.02
CA LYS A 123 -19.97 21.19 -14.29
C LYS A 123 -19.47 19.79 -14.64
N SER A 124 -18.23 19.69 -15.13
CA SER A 124 -17.60 18.45 -15.62
C SER A 124 -16.26 18.19 -14.92
N LEU A 125 -15.83 16.93 -14.93
CA LEU A 125 -14.57 16.47 -14.34
C LEU A 125 -13.37 17.27 -14.89
N ALA A 126 -12.67 17.98 -14.00
CA ALA A 126 -11.60 18.91 -14.35
C ALA A 126 -10.22 18.50 -13.79
N VAL A 127 -10.12 17.28 -13.24
CA VAL A 127 -8.87 16.69 -12.71
C VAL A 127 -8.45 15.47 -13.51
N ASP A 128 -7.17 15.14 -13.50
CA ASP A 128 -6.55 14.02 -14.22
C ASP A 128 -6.28 12.80 -13.36
N ALA A 129 -6.36 12.94 -12.03
CA ALA A 129 -6.35 11.83 -11.08
C ALA A 129 -7.00 12.24 -9.74
N VAL A 130 -7.28 11.25 -8.89
CA VAL A 130 -7.79 11.46 -7.53
C VAL A 130 -6.89 10.78 -6.51
N LEU A 131 -6.47 11.55 -5.50
CA LEU A 131 -5.78 11.08 -4.31
C LEU A 131 -6.83 10.90 -3.19
N SER A 132 -7.31 9.67 -2.99
CA SER A 132 -8.32 9.33 -1.99
C SER A 132 -7.69 8.77 -0.72
N ILE A 133 -7.85 9.47 0.41
CA ILE A 133 -7.22 9.15 1.69
C ILE A 133 -8.30 8.93 2.75
N GLY A 134 -8.74 7.69 2.85
CA GLY A 134 -9.81 7.25 3.73
C GLY A 134 -9.36 6.78 5.11
N GLU A 135 -8.57 7.55 5.86
CA GLU A 135 -7.91 7.09 7.09
C GLU A 135 -7.89 8.16 8.20
N HIS A 136 -8.00 7.74 9.46
CA HIS A 136 -8.31 8.60 10.62
C HIS A 136 -9.68 9.33 10.54
N GLY A 137 -10.04 10.02 11.64
CA GLY A 137 -11.33 10.69 11.82
C GLY A 137 -12.25 9.92 12.77
N SER A 138 -13.45 10.46 13.02
CA SER A 138 -14.45 9.82 13.88
C SER A 138 -15.46 9.07 13.03
N TYR A 139 -15.33 7.74 12.96
CA TYR A 139 -16.25 6.87 12.23
C TYR A 139 -16.70 5.72 13.14
N PRO A 140 -17.93 5.20 12.95
CA PRO A 140 -18.42 4.06 13.71
C PRO A 140 -17.56 2.83 13.47
N ARG A 141 -17.61 1.87 14.40
CA ARG A 141 -16.95 0.56 14.26
C ARG A 141 -17.95 -0.55 13.94
N THR A 142 -17.49 -1.62 13.31
CA THR A 142 -18.23 -2.89 13.22
C THR A 142 -18.14 -3.64 14.55
N GLU A 143 -18.94 -4.71 14.71
CA GLU A 143 -18.83 -5.63 15.84
C GLU A 143 -17.46 -6.31 15.93
N LEU A 144 -16.78 -6.47 14.79
CA LEU A 144 -15.41 -6.98 14.68
C LEU A 144 -14.35 -5.91 14.98
N GLY A 145 -14.75 -4.69 15.38
CA GLY A 145 -13.85 -3.61 15.75
C GLY A 145 -13.26 -2.81 14.59
N GLN A 146 -13.60 -3.15 13.34
CA GLN A 146 -13.12 -2.44 12.15
C GLN A 146 -13.73 -1.04 12.08
N VAL A 147 -12.93 -0.02 11.77
CA VAL A 147 -13.45 1.33 11.59
C VAL A 147 -14.15 1.42 10.24
N LYS A 148 -15.38 1.93 10.21
CA LYS A 148 -16.18 2.09 8.98
C LYS A 148 -15.75 3.34 8.22
N TYR A 149 -14.48 3.37 7.80
CA TYR A 149 -13.96 4.45 6.96
C TYR A 149 -14.76 4.56 5.65
N PRO A 150 -14.99 5.77 5.13
CA PRO A 150 -15.94 6.01 4.04
C PRO A 150 -15.35 5.72 2.66
N ARG A 151 -14.36 4.83 2.53
CA ARG A 151 -13.65 4.54 1.27
C ARG A 151 -14.60 4.16 0.12
N LYS A 152 -15.60 3.30 0.39
CA LYS A 152 -16.66 2.95 -0.58
C LYS A 152 -17.49 4.17 -1.00
N ARG A 153 -17.94 5.00 -0.04
CA ARG A 153 -18.69 6.22 -0.34
C ARG A 153 -17.88 7.19 -1.20
N PHE A 154 -16.61 7.42 -0.83
CA PHE A 154 -15.68 8.24 -1.59
C PHE A 154 -15.58 7.75 -3.03
N PHE A 155 -15.32 6.45 -3.22
CA PHE A 155 -15.23 5.82 -4.53
C PHE A 155 -16.53 5.98 -5.34
N ASP A 156 -17.69 5.74 -4.74
CA ASP A 156 -18.99 5.86 -5.42
C ASP A 156 -19.27 7.29 -5.89
N GLU A 157 -19.00 8.29 -5.06
CA GLU A 157 -19.16 9.70 -5.42
C GLU A 157 -18.19 10.14 -6.53
N MET A 158 -16.95 9.62 -6.50
CA MET A 158 -15.97 9.84 -7.58
C MET A 158 -16.46 9.22 -8.89
N VAL A 159 -16.88 7.95 -8.86
CA VAL A 159 -17.37 7.23 -10.04
C VAL A 159 -18.64 7.87 -10.60
N ALA A 160 -19.55 8.32 -9.74
CA ALA A 160 -20.74 9.06 -10.17
C ALA A 160 -20.38 10.35 -10.93
N THR A 161 -19.38 11.08 -10.43
CA THR A 161 -18.87 12.30 -11.08
C THR A 161 -18.22 12.00 -12.43
N MET A 162 -17.41 10.94 -12.50
CA MET A 162 -16.76 10.46 -13.73
C MET A 162 -17.78 10.02 -14.78
N LYS A 163 -18.79 9.22 -14.37
CA LYS A 163 -19.90 8.77 -15.23
C LYS A 163 -20.65 9.94 -15.84
N ARG A 164 -21.05 10.93 -15.02
CA ARG A 164 -21.74 12.13 -15.51
C ARG A 164 -20.89 12.92 -16.52
N SER A 165 -19.57 12.94 -16.30
CA SER A 165 -18.64 13.68 -17.15
C SER A 165 -18.19 12.91 -18.40
N GLY A 166 -18.58 11.63 -18.54
CA GLY A 166 -18.13 10.76 -19.63
C GLY A 166 -16.61 10.51 -19.65
N ARG A 167 -15.92 10.70 -18.53
CA ARG A 167 -14.46 10.56 -18.44
C ARG A 167 -14.05 9.92 -17.12
N PHE A 168 -13.18 8.94 -17.20
CA PHE A 168 -12.62 8.20 -16.07
C PHE A 168 -11.13 8.52 -15.90
N VAL A 169 -10.69 8.68 -14.67
CA VAL A 169 -9.30 9.02 -14.32
C VAL A 169 -8.76 8.08 -13.25
N PRO A 170 -7.43 7.91 -13.15
CA PRO A 170 -6.82 7.12 -12.09
C PRO A 170 -7.26 7.54 -10.68
N ILE A 171 -7.46 6.54 -9.82
CA ILE A 171 -7.74 6.72 -8.39
C ILE A 171 -6.65 6.01 -7.60
N PHE A 172 -5.99 6.73 -6.70
CA PHE A 172 -5.24 6.14 -5.60
C PHE A 172 -6.13 6.11 -4.36
N ASN A 173 -6.31 4.94 -3.75
CA ASN A 173 -7.06 4.74 -2.52
C ASN A 173 -6.13 4.25 -1.42
N ASP A 174 -5.87 5.11 -0.43
CA ASP A 174 -5.00 4.77 0.69
C ASP A 174 -5.51 3.54 1.47
N LYS A 175 -4.61 2.58 1.69
CA LYS A 175 -4.84 1.27 2.34
C LYS A 175 -5.73 0.33 1.51
N HIS A 176 -6.37 -0.63 2.18
CA HIS A 176 -7.33 -1.55 1.56
C HIS A 176 -8.57 -0.83 1.03
N LEU A 177 -9.30 -1.47 0.11
CA LEU A 177 -10.46 -0.89 -0.60
C LEU A 177 -11.61 -0.51 0.35
N SER A 178 -12.08 -1.45 1.16
CA SER A 178 -13.20 -1.25 2.08
C SER A 178 -13.07 -2.20 3.27
N TYR A 179 -13.62 -1.81 4.42
CA TYR A 179 -13.66 -2.65 5.63
C TYR A 179 -14.54 -3.91 5.43
N ARG A 180 -15.40 -3.92 4.40
CA ARG A 180 -16.30 -5.03 4.07
C ARG A 180 -16.00 -5.60 2.69
N TRP A 181 -15.92 -6.93 2.61
CA TRP A 181 -15.52 -7.66 1.41
C TRP A 181 -16.43 -7.42 0.20
N ASP A 182 -17.74 -7.42 0.40
CA ASP A 182 -18.71 -7.23 -0.67
C ASP A 182 -18.54 -5.85 -1.35
N TRP A 183 -18.32 -4.81 -0.55
CA TRP A 183 -18.02 -3.47 -1.06
C TRP A 183 -16.65 -3.38 -1.72
N ALA A 184 -15.61 -4.01 -1.14
CA ALA A 184 -14.29 -4.06 -1.76
C ALA A 184 -14.34 -4.73 -3.14
N ARG A 185 -15.10 -5.84 -3.25
CA ARG A 185 -15.32 -6.54 -4.52
C ARG A 185 -16.08 -5.68 -5.52
N GLU A 186 -17.13 -4.99 -5.08
CA GLU A 186 -17.90 -4.07 -5.93
C GLU A 186 -17.02 -2.93 -6.46
N MET A 187 -16.17 -2.33 -5.62
CA MET A 187 -15.22 -1.29 -6.04
C MET A 187 -14.27 -1.80 -7.12
N TYR A 188 -13.69 -2.99 -6.91
CA TYR A 188 -12.82 -3.64 -7.90
C TYR A 188 -13.55 -3.91 -9.22
N GLN A 189 -14.73 -4.53 -9.16
CA GLN A 189 -15.53 -4.87 -10.35
C GLN A 189 -15.94 -3.61 -11.12
N THR A 190 -16.35 -2.56 -10.42
CA THR A 190 -16.69 -1.26 -11.01
C THR A 190 -15.48 -0.63 -11.70
N ALA A 191 -14.31 -0.66 -11.06
CA ALA A 191 -13.08 -0.13 -11.66
C ALA A 191 -12.68 -0.92 -12.92
N GLN A 192 -12.83 -2.25 -12.91
CA GLN A 192 -12.60 -3.10 -14.09
C GLN A 192 -13.58 -2.79 -15.22
N GLU A 193 -14.88 -2.76 -14.94
CA GLU A 193 -15.94 -2.49 -15.92
C GLU A 193 -15.75 -1.12 -16.60
N LEU A 194 -15.45 -0.10 -15.80
CA LEU A 194 -15.28 1.28 -16.25
C LEU A 194 -13.85 1.61 -16.69
N LYS A 195 -12.94 0.63 -16.63
CA LYS A 195 -11.51 0.76 -16.97
C LYS A 195 -10.82 1.91 -16.23
N ILE A 196 -11.15 2.08 -14.94
CA ILE A 196 -10.53 3.04 -14.05
C ILE A 196 -9.19 2.45 -13.58
N PRO A 197 -8.03 3.10 -13.83
CA PRO A 197 -6.79 2.70 -13.20
C PRO A 197 -6.91 2.89 -11.69
N PHE A 198 -6.90 1.79 -10.94
CA PHE A 198 -7.23 1.82 -9.52
C PHE A 198 -6.13 1.17 -8.70
N MET A 199 -5.47 1.97 -7.86
CA MET A 199 -4.40 1.52 -6.98
C MET A 199 -4.84 1.65 -5.53
N ALA A 200 -4.57 0.61 -4.74
CA ALA A 200 -4.81 0.57 -3.32
C ALA A 200 -3.74 -0.30 -2.64
N GLY A 201 -3.57 -0.14 -1.34
CA GLY A 201 -2.62 -0.92 -0.54
C GLY A 201 -1.88 -0.08 0.49
N SER A 202 -1.13 -0.75 1.36
CA SER A 202 -0.18 -0.09 2.26
C SER A 202 1.09 0.33 1.55
N SER A 203 1.80 1.27 2.15
CA SER A 203 3.18 1.61 1.84
C SER A 203 4.20 0.59 2.37
N VAL A 204 3.78 -0.35 3.23
CA VAL A 204 4.69 -1.33 3.88
C VAL A 204 5.49 -2.18 2.89
N PRO A 205 4.93 -2.67 1.77
CA PRO A 205 5.72 -3.35 0.73
C PRO A 205 6.85 -2.51 0.10
N LEU A 206 6.79 -1.18 0.24
CA LEU A 206 7.77 -0.23 -0.28
C LEU A 206 8.71 0.32 0.80
N ALA A 207 8.56 -0.13 2.05
CA ALA A 207 9.39 0.33 3.15
C ALA A 207 10.83 -0.17 3.02
N THR A 208 11.78 0.62 3.53
CA THR A 208 13.18 0.21 3.63
C THR A 208 13.29 -1.05 4.49
N ARG A 209 13.95 -2.08 3.95
CA ARG A 209 14.13 -3.37 4.63
C ARG A 209 15.44 -3.42 5.42
N ARG A 210 15.42 -4.09 6.57
CA ARG A 210 16.59 -4.35 7.42
C ARG A 210 16.55 -5.81 7.90
N PRO A 211 17.51 -6.68 7.50
CA PRO A 211 18.52 -6.43 6.47
C PRO A 211 17.89 -6.09 5.12
N ASN A 212 18.66 -5.47 4.22
CA ASN A 212 18.20 -5.21 2.86
C ASN A 212 18.13 -6.53 2.08
N LEU A 213 17.00 -7.23 2.20
CA LEU A 213 16.75 -8.54 1.62
C LEU A 213 15.77 -8.41 0.46
N GLU A 214 16.18 -8.92 -0.70
CA GLU A 214 15.34 -9.15 -1.87
C GLU A 214 15.50 -10.60 -2.31
N LEU A 215 14.40 -11.30 -2.52
CA LEU A 215 14.43 -12.69 -2.98
C LEU A 215 14.44 -12.70 -4.52
N PRO A 216 15.27 -13.53 -5.17
CA PRO A 216 15.22 -13.69 -6.61
C PRO A 216 13.82 -14.15 -7.08
N PRO A 217 13.30 -13.65 -8.21
CA PRO A 217 12.07 -14.17 -8.79
C PRO A 217 12.17 -15.68 -9.02
N GLY A 218 11.12 -16.42 -8.68
CA GLY A 218 11.09 -17.88 -8.80
C GLY A 218 11.84 -18.62 -7.70
N GLN A 219 12.34 -17.94 -6.66
CA GLN A 219 12.94 -18.59 -5.48
C GLN A 219 11.95 -19.60 -4.87
N LEU A 220 12.45 -20.76 -4.47
CA LEU A 220 11.69 -21.72 -3.68
C LEU A 220 11.56 -21.17 -2.25
N ILE A 221 10.32 -21.10 -1.77
CA ILE A 221 9.98 -20.66 -0.41
C ILE A 221 9.09 -21.75 0.21
N ASP A 222 9.62 -22.44 1.19
CA ASP A 222 8.90 -23.50 1.91
C ASP A 222 7.96 -22.91 2.96
N GLU A 223 8.46 -21.96 3.75
CA GLU A 223 7.68 -21.28 4.78
C GLU A 223 8.03 -19.79 4.83
N ALA A 224 7.04 -18.97 5.20
CA ALA A 224 7.24 -17.55 5.43
C ALA A 224 6.41 -17.08 6.62
N ILE A 225 7.00 -16.24 7.47
CA ILE A 225 6.31 -15.63 8.60
C ILE A 225 6.46 -14.11 8.54
N SER A 226 5.37 -13.41 8.81
CA SER A 226 5.37 -11.97 9.05
C SER A 226 4.88 -11.73 10.47
N ILE A 227 5.63 -10.94 11.23
CA ILE A 227 5.36 -10.63 12.62
C ILE A 227 5.17 -9.14 12.75
N HIS A 228 4.10 -8.74 13.43
CA HIS A 228 3.84 -7.32 13.69
C HIS A 228 3.28 -7.08 15.09
N GLY A 229 3.45 -5.84 15.55
CA GLY A 229 2.73 -5.30 16.70
C GLY A 229 1.42 -4.64 16.27
N GLY A 230 0.64 -4.17 17.24
CA GLY A 230 -0.55 -3.35 17.01
C GLY A 230 -1.88 -4.11 16.95
N PRO A 231 -3.00 -3.38 16.73
CA PRO A 231 -4.34 -3.97 16.67
C PRO A 231 -4.55 -4.90 15.48
N LEU A 232 -5.43 -5.89 15.66
CA LEU A 232 -5.83 -6.90 14.68
C LEU A 232 -6.11 -6.31 13.29
N GLU A 233 -7.09 -5.40 13.17
CA GLU A 233 -7.52 -4.92 11.85
C GLU A 233 -6.43 -4.13 11.12
N SER A 234 -5.87 -3.12 11.77
CA SER A 234 -5.02 -2.15 11.08
C SER A 234 -3.62 -2.69 10.79
N TYR A 235 -3.14 -3.67 11.56
CA TYR A 235 -1.81 -4.24 11.35
C TYR A 235 -1.80 -5.63 10.72
N ASP A 236 -2.85 -6.46 10.82
CA ASP A 236 -2.87 -7.76 10.12
C ASP A 236 -2.78 -7.56 8.62
N PHE A 237 -3.52 -6.58 8.11
CA PHE A 237 -3.44 -6.20 6.71
C PHE A 237 -2.00 -5.80 6.31
N HIS A 238 -1.26 -5.10 7.17
CA HIS A 238 0.14 -4.76 6.92
C HIS A 238 1.07 -5.97 6.98
N GLY A 239 0.86 -6.84 7.96
CA GLY A 239 1.59 -8.10 8.06
C GLY A 239 1.38 -8.97 6.82
N LEU A 240 0.14 -9.02 6.32
CA LEU A 240 -0.25 -9.71 5.10
C LEU A 240 0.40 -9.11 3.85
N GLU A 241 0.29 -7.80 3.63
CA GLU A 241 0.88 -7.17 2.44
C GLU A 241 2.40 -7.28 2.42
N LEU A 242 3.07 -7.11 3.57
CA LEU A 242 4.52 -7.34 3.67
C LEU A 242 4.87 -8.77 3.24
N LEU A 243 4.18 -9.74 3.83
CA LEU A 243 4.39 -11.16 3.55
C LEU A 243 4.17 -11.46 2.07
N GLN A 244 3.01 -11.07 1.54
CA GLN A 244 2.59 -11.30 0.16
C GLN A 244 3.55 -10.67 -0.85
N SER A 245 4.01 -9.44 -0.60
CA SER A 245 4.98 -8.75 -1.48
C SER A 245 6.28 -9.53 -1.70
N MET A 246 6.69 -10.34 -0.72
CA MET A 246 7.87 -11.19 -0.83
C MET A 246 7.54 -12.51 -1.52
N ILE A 247 6.50 -13.20 -1.06
CA ILE A 247 6.22 -14.58 -1.46
C ILE A 247 5.50 -14.70 -2.80
N GLU A 248 4.81 -13.67 -3.30
CA GLU A 248 4.12 -13.74 -4.60
C GLU A 248 5.09 -13.85 -5.78
N SER A 249 6.36 -13.51 -5.57
CA SER A 249 7.44 -13.71 -6.54
C SER A 249 8.03 -15.13 -6.57
N ARG A 250 7.60 -16.02 -5.65
CA ARG A 250 8.13 -17.39 -5.50
C ARG A 250 7.93 -18.25 -6.75
N LYS A 251 8.56 -19.43 -6.80
CA LYS A 251 8.29 -20.41 -7.86
C LYS A 251 6.79 -20.75 -7.92
N GLY A 252 6.16 -20.54 -9.08
CA GLY A 252 4.72 -20.70 -9.27
C GLY A 252 3.90 -19.42 -9.03
N GLY A 253 4.53 -18.34 -8.55
CA GLY A 253 3.96 -17.01 -8.45
C GLY A 253 2.79 -16.89 -7.47
N GLU A 254 1.97 -15.86 -7.70
CA GLU A 254 0.67 -15.71 -7.07
C GLU A 254 -0.32 -16.76 -7.62
N THR A 255 -0.63 -17.77 -6.81
CA THR A 255 -1.63 -18.79 -7.15
C THR A 255 -3.00 -18.55 -6.51
N GLY A 256 -3.14 -17.43 -5.79
CA GLY A 256 -4.27 -17.15 -4.91
C GLY A 256 -4.27 -17.98 -3.62
N VAL A 257 -5.19 -17.60 -2.72
CA VAL A 257 -5.39 -18.21 -1.39
C VAL A 257 -6.43 -19.34 -1.47
N ALA A 258 -6.12 -20.46 -0.84
CA ALA A 258 -7.01 -21.62 -0.69
C ALA A 258 -7.85 -21.51 0.59
N SER A 259 -7.24 -21.11 1.70
CA SER A 259 -7.91 -20.89 2.98
C SER A 259 -7.14 -19.90 3.85
N VAL A 260 -7.88 -19.20 4.71
CA VAL A 260 -7.35 -18.40 5.82
C VAL A 260 -7.98 -18.93 7.10
N GLU A 261 -7.18 -19.17 8.12
CA GLU A 261 -7.65 -19.56 9.45
C GLU A 261 -7.15 -18.55 10.47
N PHE A 262 -8.07 -18.03 11.27
CA PHE A 262 -7.76 -17.16 12.38
C PHE A 262 -7.59 -17.99 13.65
N LEU A 263 -6.45 -17.83 14.31
CA LEU A 263 -6.13 -18.42 15.60
C LEU A 263 -6.03 -17.30 16.63
N ALA A 264 -6.62 -17.50 17.81
CA ALA A 264 -6.54 -16.59 18.94
C ALA A 264 -5.87 -17.25 20.14
N ASP A 265 -5.15 -16.44 20.92
CA ASP A 265 -4.58 -16.81 22.21
C ASP A 265 -3.79 -18.13 22.16
N ASP A 266 -4.12 -19.08 23.04
CA ASP A 266 -3.43 -20.37 23.14
C ASP A 266 -3.47 -21.18 21.85
N ALA A 267 -4.49 -21.00 21.00
CA ALA A 267 -4.60 -21.71 19.74
C ALA A 267 -3.42 -21.40 18.80
N VAL A 268 -2.86 -20.19 18.87
CA VAL A 268 -1.65 -19.80 18.12
C VAL A 268 -0.48 -20.71 18.48
N TRP A 269 -0.24 -20.91 19.78
CA TRP A 269 0.87 -21.69 20.30
C TRP A 269 0.67 -23.19 20.18
N GLN A 270 -0.56 -23.66 20.34
CA GLN A 270 -0.89 -25.07 20.09
C GLN A 270 -0.69 -25.42 18.61
N ALA A 271 -1.05 -24.53 17.69
CA ALA A 271 -0.78 -24.71 16.27
C ALA A 271 0.73 -24.78 15.97
N ALA A 272 1.55 -24.00 16.68
CA ALA A 272 3.02 -24.07 16.58
C ALA A 272 3.55 -25.44 17.00
N LYS A 273 3.10 -25.94 18.16
CA LYS A 273 3.46 -27.27 18.69
C LYS A 273 3.05 -28.41 17.76
N GLN A 274 1.96 -28.22 17.02
CA GLN A 274 1.47 -29.16 16.00
C GLN A 274 2.20 -29.04 14.65
N GLY A 275 3.20 -28.16 14.52
CA GLY A 275 3.95 -27.96 13.27
C GLY A 275 3.13 -27.28 12.16
N ARG A 276 2.07 -26.54 12.53
CA ARG A 276 1.21 -25.82 11.57
C ARG A 276 1.84 -24.50 11.09
N TRP A 277 2.80 -23.99 11.85
CA TRP A 277 3.71 -22.90 11.48
C TRP A 277 5.04 -23.06 12.25
N SER A 278 6.15 -22.61 11.66
CA SER A 278 7.49 -22.76 12.27
C SER A 278 7.75 -21.74 13.39
N ILE A 279 7.86 -22.25 14.62
CA ILE A 279 8.27 -21.46 15.79
C ILE A 279 9.74 -21.03 15.68
N ASP A 280 10.60 -21.87 15.10
CA ASP A 280 12.02 -21.59 14.91
C ASP A 280 12.23 -20.43 13.94
N LEU A 281 11.46 -20.39 12.84
CA LEU A 281 11.47 -19.27 11.90
C LEU A 281 11.06 -17.96 12.57
N ALA A 282 10.09 -18.03 13.48
CA ALA A 282 9.66 -16.88 14.26
C ALA A 282 10.70 -16.41 15.29
N HIS A 283 11.47 -17.32 15.88
CA HIS A 283 12.63 -16.96 16.72
C HIS A 283 13.70 -16.24 15.91
N GLU A 284 14.09 -16.77 14.75
CA GLU A 284 15.11 -16.13 13.91
C GLU A 284 14.65 -14.77 13.35
N ALA A 285 13.37 -14.63 12.97
CA ALA A 285 12.81 -13.34 12.57
C ALA A 285 12.94 -12.26 13.66
N MET A 286 12.62 -12.59 14.92
CA MET A 286 12.78 -11.61 16.01
C MET A 286 14.22 -11.39 16.44
N LYS A 287 15.07 -12.41 16.31
CA LYS A 287 16.50 -12.25 16.55
C LYS A 287 17.11 -11.28 15.54
N ALA A 288 16.67 -11.30 14.29
CA ALA A 288 17.07 -10.32 13.28
C ALA A 288 16.58 -8.91 13.63
N GLU A 289 15.35 -8.75 14.12
CA GLU A 289 14.79 -7.45 14.53
C GLU A 289 15.46 -6.88 15.79
N LEU A 290 15.64 -7.70 16.83
CA LEU A 290 16.11 -7.24 18.15
C LEU A 290 17.63 -7.37 18.34
N GLY A 291 18.33 -7.99 17.40
CA GLY A 291 19.76 -8.30 17.49
C GLY A 291 20.12 -9.37 18.52
N LYS A 292 19.13 -9.98 19.18
CA LYS A 292 19.29 -11.03 20.19
C LYS A 292 18.08 -11.97 20.19
N PRO A 293 18.25 -13.25 20.54
CA PRO A 293 17.12 -14.16 20.66
C PRO A 293 16.14 -13.71 21.75
N LEU A 294 14.86 -13.93 21.51
CA LEU A 294 13.83 -13.89 22.55
C LEU A 294 13.70 -15.27 23.18
N GLU A 295 13.73 -15.33 24.51
CA GLU A 295 13.45 -16.56 25.26
C GLU A 295 12.00 -17.00 25.05
N ASP A 296 11.09 -16.05 24.95
CA ASP A 296 9.67 -16.31 24.79
C ASP A 296 9.05 -15.37 23.75
N LEU A 297 8.62 -15.95 22.62
CA LEU A 297 7.99 -15.22 21.54
C LEU A 297 6.66 -14.57 21.95
N ARG A 298 6.10 -14.97 23.10
CA ARG A 298 4.92 -14.36 23.72
C ARG A 298 5.17 -12.97 24.26
N PHE A 299 6.43 -12.56 24.44
CA PHE A 299 6.79 -11.30 25.06
C PHE A 299 7.85 -10.57 24.24
N VAL A 300 7.49 -9.40 23.74
CA VAL A 300 8.45 -8.47 23.10
C VAL A 300 8.70 -7.31 24.08
N PRO A 301 9.95 -7.10 24.53
CA PRO A 301 10.26 -6.00 25.43
C PRO A 301 9.84 -4.64 24.85
N GLY A 302 9.13 -3.83 25.64
CA GLY A 302 8.70 -2.48 25.25
C GLY A 302 7.35 -2.41 24.53
N GLU A 303 6.76 -3.54 24.16
CA GLU A 303 5.44 -3.58 23.50
C GLU A 303 4.29 -3.68 24.50
N THR A 304 3.13 -3.13 24.12
CA THR A 304 1.90 -3.27 24.91
C THR A 304 1.42 -4.71 24.85
N LYS A 305 1.15 -5.33 26.01
CA LYS A 305 0.59 -6.67 26.10
C LYS A 305 -0.78 -6.74 25.41
N ARG A 306 -0.96 -7.67 24.48
CA ARG A 306 -2.21 -7.90 23.73
C ARG A 306 -2.48 -9.41 23.60
N PRO A 307 -3.76 -9.82 23.45
CA PRO A 307 -4.11 -11.19 23.06
C PRO A 307 -3.30 -11.65 21.85
N ALA A 308 -2.96 -12.94 21.81
CA ALA A 308 -2.28 -13.50 20.67
C ALA A 308 -3.23 -13.62 19.50
N HIS A 309 -2.73 -13.44 18.28
CA HIS A 309 -3.46 -13.97 17.14
C HIS A 309 -2.53 -14.32 15.98
N ALA A 310 -3.01 -15.18 15.10
CA ALA A 310 -2.33 -15.51 13.87
C ALA A 310 -3.34 -15.80 12.76
N LEU A 311 -2.97 -15.42 11.53
CA LEU A 311 -3.62 -15.84 10.30
C LEU A 311 -2.75 -16.91 9.64
N LEU A 312 -3.24 -18.14 9.61
CA LEU A 312 -2.62 -19.20 8.82
C LEU A 312 -3.18 -19.14 7.40
N ILE A 313 -2.29 -18.91 6.44
CA ILE A 313 -2.64 -18.76 5.03
C ILE A 313 -2.14 -19.98 4.28
N LYS A 314 -3.07 -20.66 3.62
CA LYS A 314 -2.76 -21.73 2.68
C LYS A 314 -2.95 -21.21 1.28
N TYR A 315 -1.88 -21.18 0.48
CA TYR A 315 -1.96 -20.85 -0.94
C TYR A 315 -2.38 -22.07 -1.78
N ARG A 316 -2.89 -21.84 -2.99
CA ARG A 316 -3.30 -22.92 -3.92
C ARG A 316 -2.15 -23.65 -4.61
N THR A 317 -0.89 -23.30 -4.34
CA THR A 317 0.31 -23.99 -4.85
C THR A 317 0.34 -25.47 -4.43
N ALA A 318 0.90 -26.34 -5.29
CA ALA A 318 1.33 -27.69 -4.91
C ALA A 318 2.35 -27.64 -3.74
N PRO A 319 2.53 -28.72 -2.95
CA PRO A 319 2.76 -28.64 -1.50
C PRO A 319 4.08 -27.94 -1.17
N GLY A 320 4.02 -26.85 -0.41
CA GLY A 320 5.23 -26.13 0.02
C GLY A 320 4.88 -24.91 0.83
N ALA A 321 4.57 -23.79 0.16
CA ALA A 321 4.41 -22.49 0.79
C ALA A 321 3.25 -22.45 1.80
N ARG A 322 3.57 -22.65 3.08
CA ARG A 322 2.74 -22.26 4.21
C ARG A 322 3.17 -20.86 4.63
N SER A 323 2.22 -20.00 4.92
CA SER A 323 2.58 -18.71 5.51
C SER A 323 1.71 -18.35 6.68
N CYS A 324 2.35 -17.72 7.66
CA CYS A 324 1.72 -17.30 8.89
C CYS A 324 1.93 -15.79 9.03
N VAL A 325 0.85 -15.06 9.27
CA VAL A 325 0.94 -13.69 9.79
C VAL A 325 0.61 -13.80 11.27
N SER A 326 1.56 -13.51 12.15
CA SER A 326 1.41 -13.68 13.59
C SER A 326 1.60 -12.36 14.32
N VAL A 327 0.67 -12.06 15.22
CA VAL A 327 0.83 -11.04 16.24
C VAL A 327 1.24 -11.68 17.54
N ARG A 328 2.17 -11.01 18.21
CA ARG A 328 2.77 -11.45 19.45
C ARG A 328 2.08 -10.83 20.66
N THR A 329 2.21 -11.56 21.77
CA THR A 329 1.17 -11.74 22.79
C THR A 329 1.49 -10.95 24.09
N ALA A 330 0.79 -11.04 25.23
CA ALA A 330 0.21 -12.16 25.99
C ALA A 330 -1.21 -11.90 26.58
N PRO A 331 -1.97 -12.94 26.99
CA PRO A 331 -3.07 -12.82 27.96
C PRO A 331 -2.79 -13.47 29.34
N ALA A 332 -3.77 -13.34 30.24
CA ALA A 332 -3.68 -13.10 31.69
C ALA A 332 -3.43 -14.29 32.63
N GLY A 333 -2.79 -14.00 33.76
CA GLY A 333 -2.88 -14.76 35.00
C GLY A 333 -3.50 -13.91 36.10
N THR A 334 -4.69 -14.30 36.56
CA THR A 334 -5.31 -13.89 37.82
C THR A 334 -4.51 -14.40 39.01
N SER A 335 -4.42 -13.61 40.08
CA SER A 335 -4.52 -14.13 41.44
C SER A 335 -5.37 -13.19 42.29
N PRO A 336 -6.55 -13.64 42.78
CA PRO A 336 -7.14 -13.14 44.00
C PRO A 336 -6.69 -14.04 45.16
N ALA A 337 -5.71 -13.60 45.95
CA ALA A 337 -5.44 -14.09 47.31
C ALA A 337 -4.23 -13.34 47.88
N GLY A 338 -4.44 -12.64 49.01
CA GLY A 338 -3.42 -11.92 49.77
C GLY A 338 -3.85 -10.51 50.07
#